data_AF-A0A940QTR8-F1
#
_entry.id   AF-A0A940QTR8-F1
#
_cell.length_a   1.000
_cell.length_b   1.000
_cell.length_c   1.000
_cell.angle_alpha   90.00
_cell.angle_beta   90.00
_cell.angle_gamma   90.00
#
_symmetry.space_group_name_H-M   'P 1'
#
loop_
_entity.id
_entity.type
_entity.pdbx_description
1 polymer ?
#
loop_
_entity_poly.entity_id
_entity_poly.type
_entity_poly.pdbx_seq_one_letter_code
_entity_poly.pdbx_strand_id
1 'polypeptide(L)'
;MTRAPTTLVLCALVLALPTPAAAWGLAAHRWVAIRAAELVRARCPALVDGRPSVLPDAAVEPDTVQKRRDGRREAVRHFMNLDHYGPPPFRDLPRDRRAAEARFGWQTIEREGTLPWSGAVVARELRDEIRRGDL
;
A
#
# COMPACT_ATOMS: atom_id res chain seq x y z
N MET A 1 -29.99 44.33 1.88
CA MET A 1 -30.03 43.45 3.07
C MET A 1 -30.28 41.98 2.69
N THR A 2 -29.54 41.39 1.74
CA THR A 2 -29.82 40.04 1.20
C THR A 2 -28.61 39.08 1.20
N ARG A 3 -27.55 39.38 1.96
CA ARG A 3 -26.33 38.54 2.00
C ARG A 3 -26.43 37.29 2.88
N ALA A 4 -27.33 37.28 3.86
CA ALA A 4 -27.50 36.17 4.81
C ALA A 4 -27.86 34.81 4.19
N PRO A 5 -28.79 34.70 3.22
CA PRO A 5 -29.13 33.41 2.61
C PRO A 5 -27.98 32.84 1.76
N THR A 6 -27.25 33.69 1.04
CA THR A 6 -26.10 33.25 0.23
C THR A 6 -24.98 32.70 1.10
N THR A 7 -24.69 33.34 2.25
CA THR A 7 -23.68 32.86 3.20
C THR A 7 -24.08 31.51 3.81
N LEU A 8 -25.35 31.33 4.18
CA LEU A 8 -25.85 30.06 4.72
C LEU A 8 -25.74 28.90 3.70
N VAL A 9 -26.08 29.16 2.44
CA VAL A 9 -25.96 28.17 1.35
C VAL A 9 -24.49 27.81 1.09
N LEU A 10 -23.58 28.79 1.09
CA LEU A 10 -22.14 28.53 0.96
C LEU A 10 -21.58 27.71 2.13
N CYS A 11 -21.97 28.02 3.37
CA CYS A 11 -21.57 27.23 4.54
C CYS A 11 -22.09 25.79 4.47
N ALA A 12 -23.35 25.60 4.04
CA ALA A 12 -23.92 24.26 3.87
C ALA A 12 -23.19 23.46 2.78
N LEU A 13 -22.83 24.10 1.66
CA LEU A 13 -22.04 23.48 0.59
C LEU A 13 -20.63 23.06 1.06
N VAL A 14 -19.97 23.88 1.87
CA VAL A 14 -18.63 23.55 2.42
C VAL A 14 -18.72 22.38 3.41
N LEU A 15 -19.74 22.33 4.25
CA LEU A 15 -19.96 21.23 5.19
C LEU A 15 -20.38 19.92 4.52
N ALA A 16 -20.96 20.00 3.32
CA ALA A 16 -21.32 18.84 2.50
C ALA A 16 -20.12 18.28 1.69
N LEU A 17 -18.96 18.95 1.71
CA LEU A 17 -17.77 18.42 1.05
C LEU A 17 -17.29 17.16 1.79
N PRO A 18 -16.96 16.08 1.06
CA PRO A 18 -16.40 14.89 1.68
C PRO A 18 -15.07 15.24 2.33
N THR A 19 -14.92 14.93 3.61
CA THR A 19 -13.63 15.01 4.28
C THR A 19 -12.79 13.79 3.91
N PRO A 20 -11.48 13.96 3.65
CA PRO A 20 -10.60 12.82 3.42
C PRO A 20 -10.61 11.94 4.67
N ALA A 21 -10.95 10.67 4.51
CA ALA A 21 -11.06 9.72 5.61
C ALA A 21 -9.74 9.49 6.37
N ALA A 22 -8.60 9.93 5.80
CA ALA A 22 -7.26 9.69 6.32
C ALA A 22 -7.06 8.22 6.75
N ALA A 23 -7.68 7.29 6.00
CA ALA A 23 -7.85 5.91 6.41
C ALA A 23 -6.53 5.11 6.44
N TRP A 24 -5.47 5.66 5.85
CA TRP A 24 -4.14 5.05 5.76
C TRP A 24 -3.08 5.99 6.30
N GLY A 25 -2.05 5.41 6.91
CA GLY A 25 -0.97 6.10 7.60
C GLY A 25 -0.32 5.18 8.63
N LEU A 26 0.65 5.69 9.39
CA LEU A 26 1.46 4.85 10.30
C LEU A 26 0.59 4.07 11.32
N ALA A 27 -0.46 4.70 11.84
CA ALA A 27 -1.37 4.06 12.80
C ALA A 27 -2.18 2.93 12.15
N ALA A 28 -2.74 3.16 10.96
CA ALA A 28 -3.51 2.15 10.23
C ALA A 28 -2.64 0.95 9.84
N HIS A 29 -1.42 1.18 9.34
CA HIS A 29 -0.48 0.12 8.99
C HIS A 29 -0.08 -0.73 10.22
N ARG A 30 0.23 -0.08 11.36
CA ARG A 30 0.47 -0.79 12.62
C ARG A 30 -0.73 -1.63 13.05
N TRP A 31 -1.93 -1.05 12.99
CA TRP A 31 -3.16 -1.73 13.39
C TRP A 31 -3.42 -2.98 12.54
N VAL A 32 -3.30 -2.87 11.21
CA VAL A 32 -3.45 -4.01 10.29
C VAL A 32 -2.42 -5.09 10.59
N ALA A 33 -1.16 -4.72 10.84
CA ALA A 33 -0.10 -5.68 11.16
C ALA A 33 -0.36 -6.44 12.47
N ILE A 34 -0.84 -5.75 13.52
CA ILE A 34 -1.24 -6.38 14.79
C ILE A 34 -2.34 -7.41 14.54
N ARG A 35 -3.41 -7.04 13.82
CA ARG A 35 -4.53 -7.95 13.51
C ARG A 35 -4.11 -9.11 12.65
N ALA A 36 -3.24 -8.89 11.65
CA ALA A 36 -2.69 -9.96 10.85
C ALA A 36 -1.86 -10.93 11.71
N ALA A 37 -1.04 -10.43 12.63
CA ALA A 37 -0.26 -11.27 13.53
C ALA A 37 -1.13 -12.11 14.46
N GLU A 38 -2.23 -11.57 14.99
CA GLU A 38 -3.22 -12.32 15.79
C GLU A 38 -3.81 -13.49 14.99
N LEU A 39 -4.22 -13.24 13.74
CA LEU A 39 -4.78 -14.26 12.85
C LEU A 39 -3.76 -15.32 12.44
N VAL A 40 -2.51 -14.91 12.19
CA VAL A 40 -1.42 -15.83 11.83
C VAL A 40 -1.02 -16.68 13.04
N ARG A 41 -0.96 -16.13 14.25
CA ARG A 41 -0.59 -16.86 15.47
C ARG A 41 -1.43 -18.12 15.68
N ALA A 42 -2.73 -18.05 15.38
CA ALA A 42 -3.65 -19.17 15.51
C ALA A 42 -3.32 -20.36 14.59
N ARG A 43 -2.56 -20.14 13.51
CA ARG A 43 -2.22 -21.16 12.50
C ARG A 43 -0.72 -21.48 12.46
N CYS A 44 0.12 -20.46 12.61
CA CYS A 44 1.56 -20.51 12.46
C CYS A 44 2.24 -19.64 13.54
N PRO A 45 2.19 -20.04 14.82
CA PRO A 45 2.74 -19.24 15.93
C PRO A 45 4.22 -18.94 15.76
N ALA A 46 5.01 -19.87 15.20
CA ALA A 46 6.44 -19.67 14.94
C ALA A 46 6.79 -18.44 14.10
N LEU A 47 5.85 -17.90 13.28
CA LEU A 47 6.08 -16.70 12.48
C LEU A 47 5.98 -15.39 13.28
N VAL A 48 5.33 -15.41 14.45
CA VAL A 48 4.91 -14.20 15.17
C VAL A 48 5.23 -14.23 16.67
N ASP A 49 5.47 -15.41 17.22
CA ASP A 49 5.90 -15.61 18.60
C ASP A 49 7.31 -15.04 18.81
N GLY A 50 7.56 -14.41 19.95
CA GLY A 50 8.83 -13.75 20.24
C GLY A 50 9.09 -12.43 19.49
N ARG A 51 8.19 -11.99 18.58
CA ARG A 51 8.34 -10.75 17.78
C ARG A 51 7.16 -9.76 17.88
N PRO A 52 6.53 -9.54 19.05
CA PRO A 52 5.26 -8.80 19.14
C PRO A 52 5.38 -7.32 18.77
N SER A 53 6.50 -6.66 19.07
CA SER A 53 6.75 -5.26 18.71
C SER A 53 7.37 -5.08 17.32
N VAL A 54 7.98 -6.14 16.77
CA VAL A 54 8.73 -6.05 15.50
C VAL A 54 7.79 -5.90 14.31
N LEU A 55 6.68 -6.63 14.28
CA LEU A 55 5.77 -6.62 13.12
C LEU A 55 5.08 -5.26 12.90
N PRO A 56 4.53 -4.58 13.94
CA PRO A 56 3.91 -3.28 13.73
C PRO A 56 4.92 -2.20 13.32
N ASP A 57 6.15 -2.24 13.84
CA ASP A 57 7.19 -1.29 13.43
C ASP A 57 7.71 -1.58 12.02
N ALA A 58 7.95 -2.86 11.68
CA ALA A 58 8.30 -3.26 10.32
C ALA A 58 7.22 -2.87 9.29
N ALA A 59 5.94 -2.89 9.68
CA ALA A 59 4.84 -2.50 8.80
C ALA A 59 4.83 -1.02 8.40
N VAL A 60 5.54 -0.16 9.13
CA VAL A 60 5.66 1.27 8.81
C VAL A 60 7.05 1.67 8.31
N GLU A 61 8.02 0.75 8.33
CA GLU A 61 9.35 0.98 7.77
C GLU A 61 9.34 1.41 6.29
N PRO A 62 8.47 0.85 5.42
CA PRO A 62 8.33 1.31 4.03
C PRO A 62 8.13 2.83 3.94
N ASP A 63 7.33 3.42 4.82
CA ASP A 63 7.00 4.85 4.81
C ASP A 63 7.91 5.73 5.69
N THR A 64 8.80 5.13 6.47
CA THR A 64 9.67 5.83 7.42
C THR A 64 11.14 5.64 7.10
N VAL A 65 11.69 4.45 7.33
CA VAL A 65 13.11 4.13 7.15
C VAL A 65 13.44 3.96 5.68
N GLN A 66 12.70 3.11 4.96
CA GLN A 66 13.01 2.75 3.57
C GLN A 66 12.76 3.93 2.64
N LYS A 67 11.67 4.67 2.83
CA LYS A 67 11.40 5.91 2.07
C LYS A 67 12.48 6.96 2.26
N ARG A 68 13.02 7.12 3.48
CA ARG A 68 14.14 8.05 3.74
C ARG A 68 15.43 7.59 3.06
N ARG A 69 15.70 6.28 3.04
CA ARG A 69 16.90 5.69 2.45
C ARG A 69 16.87 5.66 0.92
N ASP A 70 15.75 5.22 0.35
CA ASP A 70 15.63 4.82 -1.05
C ASP A 70 14.81 5.83 -1.88
N GLY A 71 14.17 6.81 -1.23
CA GLY A 71 13.47 7.91 -1.86
C GLY A 71 12.42 7.45 -2.86
N ARG A 72 12.58 7.87 -4.13
CA ARG A 72 11.65 7.53 -5.22
C ARG A 72 11.56 6.02 -5.46
N ARG A 73 12.64 5.26 -5.26
CA ARG A 73 12.65 3.81 -5.49
C ARG A 73 11.73 3.06 -4.54
N GLU A 74 11.57 3.55 -3.31
CA GLU A 74 10.59 3.01 -2.37
C GLU A 74 9.18 3.55 -2.66
N ALA A 75 9.07 4.86 -2.94
CA ALA A 75 7.77 5.51 -3.16
C ALA A 75 6.91 4.83 -4.24
N VAL A 76 7.54 4.35 -5.34
CA VAL A 76 6.81 3.68 -6.43
C VAL A 76 6.22 2.33 -6.02
N ARG A 77 6.66 1.74 -4.91
CA ARG A 77 6.15 0.46 -4.39
C ARG A 77 4.85 0.63 -3.60
N HIS A 78 4.39 1.86 -3.39
CA HIS A 78 3.24 2.20 -2.54
C HIS A 78 1.96 2.52 -3.33
N PHE A 79 2.03 2.47 -4.66
CA PHE A 79 0.87 2.71 -5.52
C PHE A 79 0.96 1.94 -6.84
N MET A 80 -0.16 1.95 -7.57
CA MET A 80 -0.24 1.60 -8.98
C MET A 80 -1.41 2.37 -9.60
N ASN A 81 -1.12 3.19 -10.61
CA ASN A 81 -2.12 3.97 -11.35
C ASN A 81 -2.77 3.09 -12.42
N LEU A 82 -3.75 2.29 -12.04
CA LEU A 82 -4.36 1.29 -12.92
C LEU A 82 -5.04 1.90 -14.15
N ASP A 83 -5.60 3.10 -14.04
CA ASP A 83 -6.29 3.80 -15.13
C ASP A 83 -5.37 4.09 -16.33
N HIS A 84 -4.05 4.12 -16.12
CA HIS A 84 -3.08 4.24 -17.21
C HIS A 84 -3.08 3.03 -18.15
N TYR A 85 -3.48 1.86 -17.65
CA TYR A 85 -3.41 0.59 -18.36
C TYR A 85 -4.75 0.14 -18.96
N GLY A 86 -5.77 1.01 -18.92
CA GLY A 86 -7.09 0.76 -19.49
C GLY A 86 -8.19 0.62 -18.44
N PRO A 87 -9.43 0.33 -18.85
CA PRO A 87 -10.55 0.23 -17.94
C PRO A 87 -10.53 -1.09 -17.15
N PRO A 88 -11.20 -1.16 -16.00
CA PRO A 88 -11.50 -2.43 -15.33
C PRO A 88 -12.11 -3.46 -16.31
N PRO A 89 -11.71 -4.74 -16.23
CA PRO A 89 -10.87 -5.35 -15.19
C PRO A 89 -9.35 -5.32 -15.52
N PHE A 90 -8.88 -4.30 -16.24
CA PHE A 90 -7.47 -4.05 -16.57
C PHE A 90 -6.82 -5.20 -17.36
N ARG A 91 -7.56 -5.73 -18.34
CA ARG A 91 -7.13 -6.91 -19.13
C ARG A 91 -5.86 -6.66 -19.94
N ASP A 92 -5.57 -5.40 -20.21
CA ASP A 92 -4.40 -4.97 -20.97
C ASP A 92 -3.12 -4.92 -20.12
N LEU A 93 -3.21 -4.90 -18.79
CA LEU A 93 -2.06 -4.95 -17.90
C LEU A 93 -1.65 -6.41 -17.66
N PRO A 94 -0.48 -6.87 -18.16
CA PRO A 94 0.02 -8.19 -17.82
C PRO A 94 0.27 -8.28 -16.31
N ARG A 95 -0.12 -9.42 -15.71
CA ARG A 95 0.13 -9.69 -14.28
C ARG A 95 1.59 -9.98 -14.00
N ASP A 96 2.35 -10.46 -15.00
CA ASP A 96 3.80 -10.59 -14.91
C ASP A 96 4.47 -9.24 -15.17
N ARG A 97 5.38 -8.84 -14.29
CA ARG A 97 6.04 -7.53 -14.36
C ARG A 97 6.91 -7.40 -15.61
N ARG A 98 7.63 -8.43 -16.02
CA ARG A 98 8.50 -8.37 -17.20
C ARG A 98 7.68 -8.23 -18.48
N ALA A 99 6.57 -8.96 -18.58
CA ALA A 99 5.62 -8.80 -19.67
C ALA A 99 5.00 -7.40 -19.71
N ALA A 100 4.67 -6.82 -18.54
CA ALA A 100 4.18 -5.45 -18.45
C ALA A 100 5.23 -4.42 -18.88
N GLU A 101 6.49 -4.58 -18.45
CA GLU A 101 7.62 -3.74 -18.87
C GLU A 101 7.91 -3.88 -20.36
N ALA A 102 7.78 -5.07 -20.94
CA ALA A 102 7.94 -5.30 -22.37
C ALA A 102 6.82 -4.61 -23.19
N ARG A 103 5.60 -4.57 -22.67
CA ARG A 103 4.44 -3.95 -23.35
C ARG A 103 4.41 -2.42 -23.20
N PHE A 104 4.65 -1.90 -22.01
CA PHE A 104 4.45 -0.48 -21.68
C PHE A 104 5.75 0.31 -21.49
N GLY A 105 6.90 -0.37 -21.46
CA GLY A 105 8.21 0.20 -21.15
C GLY A 105 8.47 0.29 -19.65
N TRP A 106 9.70 -0.02 -19.25
CA TRP A 106 10.11 -0.02 -17.83
C TRP A 106 9.92 1.34 -17.15
N GLN A 107 10.19 2.45 -17.85
CA GLN A 107 10.02 3.80 -17.31
C GLN A 107 8.56 4.12 -16.98
N THR A 108 7.62 3.62 -17.80
CA THR A 108 6.19 3.77 -17.53
C THR A 108 5.80 2.96 -16.31
N ILE A 109 6.22 1.70 -16.23
CA ILE A 109 5.95 0.84 -15.07
C ILE A 109 6.46 1.46 -13.77
N GLU A 110 7.68 2.01 -13.76
CA GLU A 110 8.21 2.69 -12.58
C GLU A 110 7.48 3.99 -12.25
N ARG A 111 7.11 4.79 -13.26
CA ARG A 111 6.41 6.05 -13.04
C ARG A 111 5.01 5.84 -12.46
N GLU A 112 4.28 4.87 -13.01
CA GLU A 112 2.89 4.57 -12.65
C GLU A 112 2.75 3.64 -11.44
N GLY A 113 3.85 3.13 -10.90
CA GLY A 113 3.88 2.41 -9.64
C GLY A 113 3.81 0.88 -9.77
N THR A 114 4.36 0.20 -8.76
CA THR A 114 4.68 -1.23 -8.79
C THR A 114 4.10 -2.02 -7.62
N LEU A 115 3.18 -1.44 -6.83
CA LEU A 115 2.72 -2.00 -5.55
C LEU A 115 2.38 -3.50 -5.57
N PRO A 116 1.54 -4.01 -6.49
CA PRO A 116 1.15 -5.42 -6.47
C PRO A 116 2.34 -6.37 -6.67
N TRP A 117 3.28 -6.01 -7.54
CA TRP A 117 4.48 -6.81 -7.76
C TRP A 117 5.44 -6.72 -6.58
N SER A 118 5.61 -5.54 -5.98
CA SER A 118 6.45 -5.37 -4.80
C SER A 118 5.99 -6.23 -3.62
N GLY A 119 4.68 -6.28 -3.35
CA GLY A 119 4.12 -7.19 -2.35
C GLY A 119 4.34 -8.67 -2.68
N ALA A 120 4.17 -9.06 -3.96
CA ALA A 120 4.40 -10.43 -4.41
C ALA A 120 5.87 -10.87 -4.29
N VAL A 121 6.83 -9.95 -4.46
CA VAL A 121 8.26 -10.23 -4.22
C VAL A 121 8.51 -10.54 -2.74
N VAL A 122 8.07 -9.68 -1.83
CA VAL A 122 8.27 -9.89 -0.37
C VAL A 122 7.60 -11.19 0.10
N ALA A 123 6.39 -11.48 -0.39
CA ALA A 123 5.70 -12.72 -0.04
C ALA A 123 6.45 -13.97 -0.55
N ARG A 124 7.08 -13.89 -1.73
CA ARG A 124 7.92 -14.98 -2.24
C ARG A 124 9.17 -15.16 -1.39
N GLU A 125 9.85 -14.07 -1.03
CA GLU A 125 11.06 -14.09 -0.20
C GLU A 125 10.79 -14.77 1.14
N LEU A 126 9.73 -14.35 1.85
CA LEU A 126 9.31 -14.98 3.11
C LEU A 126 9.03 -16.48 2.96
N ARG A 127 8.33 -16.88 1.88
CA ARG A 127 8.05 -18.30 1.61
C ARG A 127 9.33 -19.09 1.39
N ASP A 128 10.29 -18.52 0.68
CA ASP A 128 11.54 -19.20 0.36
C ASP A 128 12.43 -19.31 1.62
N GLU A 129 12.42 -18.31 2.52
CA GLU A 129 13.03 -18.38 3.87
C GLU A 129 12.42 -19.49 4.72
N ILE A 130 11.08 -19.59 4.78
CA ILE A 130 10.36 -20.67 5.46
C ILE A 130 10.85 -22.05 4.97
N ARG A 131 10.99 -22.21 3.64
CA ARG A 131 11.39 -23.49 3.04
C ARG A 131 12.83 -23.88 3.34
N ARG A 132 13.72 -22.91 3.54
CA ARG A 132 15.13 -23.16 3.91
C ARG A 132 15.31 -23.40 5.41
N GLY A 133 14.34 -23.00 6.23
CA GLY A 133 14.44 -23.08 7.69
C GLY A 133 15.15 -21.88 8.32
N ASP A 134 15.19 -20.74 7.62
CA ASP A 134 15.90 -19.53 8.04
C ASP A 134 15.06 -18.61 8.98
N LEU A 135 13.97 -19.12 9.55
CA LEU A 135 13.03 -18.33 10.38
C LEU A 135 13.43 -18.23 11.85
#